data_AF-A0A8H6EAH9-F1
#
_entry.id   AF-A0A8H6EAH9-F1
#
_cell.length_a   1.000
_cell.length_b   1.000
_cell.length_c   1.000
_cell.angle_alpha   90.00
_cell.angle_beta   90.00
_cell.angle_gamma   90.00
#
_symmetry.space_group_name_H-M   'P 1'
#
loop_
_entity.id
_entity.type
_entity.pdbx_description
1 polymer ?
#
loop_
_entity_poly.entity_id
_entity_poly.type
_entity_poly.pdbx_seq_one_letter_code
_entity_poly.pdbx_strand_id
1 'polypeptide(L)'
;MGTSSAGPVIQPRANAALLQAVNLEFTLDSFLHHEASSAAREDPQSSIGDIDLTRSPRDQGNMYMQIYGVPEAWLTLVSQITRLANFMDCLSPYQEDDAVTLASLLPKASSLEEAVCSFNVHHNMSMPKTTKSYLCESRENTPHVQMVRALSAALAIFFYRRIRNVNLILQESVNHVSEALYAFDLALEERNLLGPGTAWPAFIAGAEAIIKQRGDRFTAWLDRAFSKSG
;
A
#
# COMPACT_ATOMS: atom_id res chain seq x y z
N MET A 1 63.20 -11.19 13.68
CA MET A 1 62.09 -11.88 14.35
C MET A 1 60.86 -10.99 14.23
N GLY A 2 59.95 -11.34 13.33
CA GLY A 2 58.73 -10.59 13.09
C GLY A 2 57.57 -11.19 13.86
N THR A 3 56.64 -10.33 14.27
CA THR A 3 55.25 -10.73 14.56
C THR A 3 54.33 -9.64 14.01
N SER A 4 53.66 -9.99 12.92
CA SER A 4 52.59 -9.23 12.28
C SER A 4 51.33 -9.30 13.14
N SER A 5 50.78 -8.15 13.51
CA SER A 5 49.50 -8.05 14.23
C SER A 5 48.37 -7.95 13.21
N ALA A 6 47.63 -9.04 13.04
CA ALA A 6 46.46 -9.10 12.18
C ALA A 6 45.32 -8.26 12.77
N GLY A 7 44.87 -7.25 12.02
CA GLY A 7 43.62 -6.53 12.29
C GLY A 7 42.39 -7.41 11.98
N PRO A 8 41.22 -7.11 12.58
CA PRO A 8 40.03 -7.93 12.41
C PRO A 8 39.48 -7.76 10.98
N VAL A 9 39.39 -8.88 10.27
CA VAL A 9 38.72 -8.98 8.96
C VAL A 9 37.22 -8.87 9.18
N ILE A 10 36.64 -7.73 8.80
CA ILE A 10 35.18 -7.52 8.75
C ILE A 10 34.62 -8.46 7.67
N GLN A 11 33.63 -9.27 8.05
CA GLN A 11 33.17 -10.43 7.28
C GLN A 11 32.24 -10.02 6.10
N PRO A 12 32.62 -10.24 4.83
CA PRO A 12 31.74 -10.04 3.67
C PRO A 12 30.58 -11.06 3.56
N ARG A 13 30.49 -12.02 4.49
CA ARG A 13 29.53 -13.13 4.45
C ARG A 13 28.16 -12.77 5.03
N ALA A 14 28.09 -11.77 5.90
CA ALA A 14 26.83 -11.30 6.50
C ALA A 14 25.97 -10.52 5.49
N ASN A 15 26.61 -9.66 4.67
CA ASN A 15 25.92 -8.88 3.65
C ASN A 15 25.40 -9.75 2.50
N ALA A 16 26.14 -10.79 2.11
CA ALA A 16 25.67 -11.77 1.14
C ALA A 16 24.42 -12.54 1.62
N ALA A 17 24.35 -12.89 2.91
CA ALA A 17 23.19 -13.59 3.49
C ALA A 17 21.96 -12.67 3.59
N LEU A 18 22.15 -11.38 3.91
CA LEU A 18 21.08 -10.36 3.85
C LEU A 18 20.58 -10.16 2.43
N LEU A 19 21.47 -10.01 1.44
CA LEU A 19 21.09 -9.87 0.04
C LEU A 19 20.39 -11.13 -0.51
N GLN A 20 20.78 -12.31 -0.06
CA GLN A 20 20.14 -13.57 -0.44
C GLN A 20 18.78 -13.74 0.24
N ALA A 21 18.62 -13.33 1.50
CA ALA A 21 17.34 -13.26 2.19
C ALA A 21 16.42 -12.23 1.52
N VAL A 22 16.94 -11.08 1.07
CA VAL A 22 16.21 -10.07 0.30
C VAL A 22 15.74 -10.62 -1.05
N ASN A 23 16.61 -11.30 -1.78
CA ASN A 23 16.21 -11.95 -3.03
C ASN A 23 15.17 -13.04 -2.78
N LEU A 24 15.28 -13.83 -1.70
CA LEU A 24 14.34 -14.89 -1.38
C LEU A 24 13.00 -14.35 -0.86
N GLU A 25 13.00 -13.28 -0.08
CA GLU A 25 11.81 -12.58 0.42
C GLU A 25 11.12 -11.76 -0.68
N PHE A 26 11.88 -11.26 -1.66
CA PHE A 26 11.33 -10.71 -2.89
C PHE A 26 10.84 -11.80 -3.85
N THR A 27 11.43 -13.00 -3.81
CA THR A 27 10.87 -14.18 -4.50
C THR A 27 9.56 -14.63 -3.83
N LEU A 28 9.37 -14.37 -2.52
CA LEU A 28 8.07 -14.53 -1.88
C LEU A 28 7.01 -13.57 -2.42
N ASP A 29 7.39 -12.36 -2.90
CA ASP A 29 6.48 -11.49 -3.64
C ASP A 29 6.09 -12.10 -5.01
N SER A 30 6.97 -12.87 -5.64
CA SER A 30 6.63 -13.71 -6.82
C SER A 30 5.63 -14.81 -6.46
N PHE A 31 5.71 -15.35 -5.23
CA PHE A 31 4.75 -16.33 -4.70
C PHE A 31 3.36 -15.72 -4.44
N LEU A 32 3.29 -14.43 -4.11
CA LEU A 32 2.03 -13.65 -4.07
C LEU A 32 1.56 -13.22 -5.47
N HIS A 33 2.37 -13.42 -6.50
CA HIS A 33 2.11 -13.04 -7.89
C HIS A 33 2.19 -14.23 -8.87
N HIS A 34 1.71 -15.40 -8.45
CA HIS A 34 1.64 -16.56 -9.34
C HIS A 34 0.35 -16.58 -10.19
N GLU A 35 0.08 -15.51 -10.94
CA GLU A 35 -0.72 -15.61 -12.18
C GLU A 35 -0.55 -14.38 -13.09
N ALA A 36 0.61 -14.27 -13.75
CA ALA A 36 0.78 -13.39 -14.90
C ALA A 36 1.83 -13.90 -15.91
N SER A 37 2.05 -15.21 -15.95
CA SER A 37 2.89 -15.82 -16.98
C SER A 37 2.37 -17.21 -17.33
N SER A 38 1.32 -17.25 -18.16
CA SER A 38 1.13 -18.39 -19.04
C SER A 38 1.39 -17.90 -20.46
N ALA A 39 2.60 -18.21 -20.93
CA ALA A 39 2.98 -18.06 -22.31
C ALA A 39 1.94 -18.72 -23.22
N ALA A 40 1.56 -17.99 -24.26
CA ALA A 40 0.78 -18.52 -25.37
C ALA A 40 1.50 -19.73 -26.00
N ARG A 41 0.94 -20.91 -25.78
CA ARG A 41 1.04 -22.04 -26.71
C ARG A 41 -0.35 -22.62 -26.81
N GLU A 42 -1.05 -22.22 -27.86
CA GLU A 42 -2.24 -22.93 -28.31
C GLU A 42 -1.79 -24.26 -28.91
N ASP A 43 -2.42 -25.35 -28.47
CA ASP A 43 -2.75 -26.46 -29.36
C ASP A 43 -4.09 -27.08 -28.89
N PRO A 44 -4.98 -27.51 -29.81
CA PRO A 44 -6.39 -27.77 -29.49
C PRO A 44 -6.69 -29.27 -29.47
N GLN A 45 -7.33 -29.77 -28.40
CA GLN A 45 -8.49 -30.69 -28.45
C GLN A 45 -8.81 -31.40 -27.12
N SER A 46 -10.12 -31.56 -26.90
CA SER A 46 -10.85 -32.45 -25.97
C SER A 46 -10.94 -31.97 -24.51
N SER A 47 -12.08 -31.38 -24.09
CA SER A 47 -13.37 -32.02 -23.78
C SER A 47 -13.40 -32.68 -22.40
N ILE A 48 -13.86 -31.94 -21.38
CA ILE A 48 -14.97 -32.28 -20.46
C ILE A 48 -14.91 -31.32 -19.26
N GLY A 49 -15.91 -30.45 -19.14
CA GLY A 49 -16.31 -29.83 -17.88
C GLY A 49 -15.22 -29.10 -17.11
N ASP A 50 -14.50 -28.19 -17.75
CA ASP A 50 -13.63 -27.26 -17.05
C ASP A 50 -14.50 -26.33 -16.19
N ILE A 51 -14.43 -26.50 -14.87
CA ILE A 51 -14.78 -25.45 -13.92
C ILE A 51 -13.88 -24.29 -14.30
N ASP A 52 -14.47 -23.29 -14.96
CA ASP A 52 -13.76 -22.14 -15.46
C ASP A 52 -13.20 -21.35 -14.27
N LEU A 53 -11.98 -21.70 -13.86
CA LEU A 53 -11.17 -20.96 -12.90
C LEU A 53 -10.65 -19.65 -13.51
N THR A 54 -11.06 -19.27 -14.73
CA THR A 54 -10.89 -17.89 -15.23
C THR A 54 -11.86 -16.92 -14.55
N ARG A 55 -11.93 -16.99 -13.22
CA ARG A 55 -12.45 -15.92 -12.40
C ARG A 55 -11.60 -14.69 -12.71
N SER A 56 -12.16 -13.77 -13.49
CA SER A 56 -11.49 -12.55 -13.93
C SER A 56 -10.70 -11.92 -12.78
N PRO A 57 -9.47 -11.40 -12.99
CA PRO A 57 -8.71 -10.70 -11.96
C PRO A 57 -9.51 -9.57 -11.27
N ARG A 58 -10.52 -9.02 -11.96
CA ARG A 58 -11.50 -8.06 -11.39
C ARG A 58 -12.35 -8.63 -10.26
N ASP A 59 -12.62 -9.93 -10.28
CA ASP A 59 -13.48 -10.60 -9.30
C ASP A 59 -12.70 -11.17 -8.10
N GLN A 60 -11.38 -11.40 -8.24
CA GLN A 60 -10.50 -11.72 -7.10
C GLN A 60 -10.24 -10.49 -6.21
N GLY A 61 -9.96 -9.32 -6.81
CA GLY A 61 -9.83 -8.06 -6.07
C GLY A 61 -11.11 -7.64 -5.33
N ASN A 62 -12.27 -8.09 -5.82
CA ASN A 62 -13.58 -7.87 -5.21
C ASN A 62 -13.81 -8.76 -3.97
N MET A 63 -13.23 -9.96 -3.92
CA MET A 63 -13.44 -10.89 -2.80
C MET A 63 -12.74 -10.42 -1.52
N TYR A 64 -11.45 -10.08 -1.58
CA TYR A 64 -10.74 -9.55 -0.39
C TYR A 64 -11.42 -8.30 0.16
N MET A 65 -11.93 -7.48 -0.76
CA MET A 65 -12.66 -6.28 -0.43
C MET A 65 -14.03 -6.57 0.22
N GLN A 66 -14.72 -7.65 -0.19
CA GLN A 66 -15.97 -8.10 0.44
C GLN A 66 -15.74 -8.74 1.81
N ILE A 67 -14.64 -9.46 2.01
CA ILE A 67 -14.36 -10.19 3.26
C ILE A 67 -13.70 -9.29 4.31
N TYR A 68 -12.69 -8.52 3.91
CA TYR A 68 -11.84 -7.76 4.83
C TYR A 68 -12.08 -6.25 4.77
N GLY A 69 -12.87 -5.76 3.81
CA GLY A 69 -13.12 -4.33 3.64
C GLY A 69 -11.90 -3.54 3.13
N VAL A 70 -10.85 -4.21 2.67
CA VAL A 70 -9.65 -3.60 2.08
C VAL A 70 -9.20 -4.33 0.80
N PRO A 71 -8.69 -3.63 -0.22
CA PRO A 71 -8.20 -4.27 -1.44
C PRO A 71 -6.91 -5.06 -1.18
N GLU A 72 -6.77 -6.24 -1.79
CA GLU A 72 -5.53 -7.03 -1.70
C GLU A 72 -4.31 -6.26 -2.20
N ALA A 73 -4.45 -5.55 -3.33
CA ALA A 73 -3.39 -4.71 -3.87
C ALA A 73 -2.89 -3.66 -2.87
N TRP A 74 -3.78 -3.14 -2.00
CA TRP A 74 -3.39 -2.22 -0.94
C TRP A 74 -2.54 -2.92 0.13
N LEU A 75 -2.93 -4.11 0.58
CA LEU A 75 -2.16 -4.92 1.54
C LEU A 75 -0.78 -5.28 1.00
N THR A 76 -0.70 -5.65 -0.28
CA THR A 76 0.57 -5.94 -0.95
C THR A 76 1.50 -4.73 -0.93
N LEU A 77 0.99 -3.54 -1.27
CA LEU A 77 1.77 -2.32 -1.23
C LEU A 77 2.23 -1.99 0.20
N VAL A 78 1.36 -2.09 1.22
CA VAL A 78 1.76 -1.87 2.62
C VAL A 78 2.88 -2.81 3.03
N SER A 79 2.78 -4.10 2.67
CA SER A 79 3.81 -5.11 2.95
C SER A 79 5.14 -4.76 2.30
N GLN A 80 5.14 -4.46 0.99
CA GLN A 80 6.35 -4.12 0.23
C GLN A 80 7.01 -2.84 0.75
N ILE A 81 6.23 -1.80 1.06
CA ILE A 81 6.73 -0.55 1.64
C ILE A 81 7.38 -0.82 2.99
N THR A 82 6.71 -1.58 3.85
CA THR A 82 7.21 -1.88 5.20
C THR A 82 8.54 -2.65 5.14
N ARG A 83 8.62 -3.68 4.30
CA ARG A 83 9.85 -4.47 4.11
C ARG A 83 10.99 -3.62 3.58
N LEU A 84 10.74 -2.83 2.53
CA LEU A 84 11.75 -1.96 1.95
C LEU A 84 12.25 -0.94 2.98
N ALA A 85 11.34 -0.31 3.72
CA ALA A 85 11.68 0.66 4.75
C ALA A 85 12.51 0.03 5.89
N ASN A 86 12.08 -1.13 6.41
CA ASN A 86 12.82 -1.82 7.46
C ASN A 86 14.21 -2.24 6.99
N PHE A 87 14.35 -2.64 5.73
CA PHE A 87 15.65 -2.97 5.17
C PHE A 87 16.55 -1.73 5.03
N MET A 88 15.99 -0.62 4.54
CA MET A 88 16.72 0.66 4.47
C MET A 88 17.14 1.16 5.86
N ASP A 89 16.31 0.98 6.89
CA ASP A 89 16.61 1.37 8.28
C ASP A 89 17.79 0.56 8.88
N CYS A 90 18.04 -0.65 8.38
CA CYS A 90 19.16 -1.50 8.82
C CYS A 90 20.51 -1.12 8.19
N LEU A 91 20.52 -0.31 7.13
CA LEU A 91 21.72 0.03 6.37
C LEU A 91 22.29 1.38 6.81
N SER A 92 23.60 1.43 7.01
CA SER A 92 24.28 2.68 7.38
C SER A 92 24.85 3.39 6.14
N PRO A 93 24.47 4.64 5.85
CA PRO A 93 25.03 5.37 4.70
C PRO A 93 26.53 5.69 4.87
N TYR A 94 27.10 5.49 6.06
CA TYR A 94 28.51 5.74 6.36
C TYR A 94 29.43 4.55 6.06
N GLN A 95 28.85 3.37 5.78
CA GLN A 95 29.60 2.17 5.40
C GLN A 95 29.50 1.99 3.87
N GLU A 96 30.66 1.83 3.21
CA GLU A 96 30.74 1.82 1.74
C GLU A 96 29.88 0.71 1.10
N ASP A 97 29.88 -0.50 1.67
CA ASP A 97 29.09 -1.64 1.18
C ASP A 97 27.57 -1.43 1.35
N ASP A 98 27.19 -0.78 2.45
CA ASP A 98 25.80 -0.44 2.72
C ASP A 98 25.32 0.70 1.82
N ALA A 99 26.19 1.68 1.52
CA ALA A 99 25.87 2.77 0.59
C ALA A 99 25.64 2.26 -0.84
N VAL A 100 26.46 1.30 -1.30
CA VAL A 100 26.25 0.60 -2.58
C VAL A 100 24.93 -0.16 -2.58
N THR A 101 24.63 -0.85 -1.47
CA THR A 101 23.37 -1.57 -1.30
C THR A 101 22.18 -0.61 -1.33
N LEU A 102 22.22 0.51 -0.61
CA LEU A 102 21.20 1.55 -0.61
C LEU A 102 20.97 2.12 -2.01
N ALA A 103 22.04 2.37 -2.77
CA ALA A 103 21.94 2.83 -4.16
C ALA A 103 21.22 1.80 -5.06
N SER A 104 21.46 0.50 -4.84
CA SER A 104 20.78 -0.59 -5.56
C SER A 104 19.28 -0.70 -5.26
N LEU A 105 18.82 -0.16 -4.13
CA LEU A 105 17.41 -0.17 -3.74
C LEU A 105 16.62 1.01 -4.36
N LEU A 106 17.30 2.06 -4.82
CA LEU A 106 16.64 3.24 -5.38
C LEU A 106 15.69 2.90 -6.55
N PRO A 107 16.06 2.04 -7.52
CA PRO A 107 15.12 1.63 -8.57
C PRO A 107 13.86 0.94 -8.01
N LYS A 108 14.01 0.14 -6.95
CA LYS A 108 12.89 -0.54 -6.29
C LYS A 108 11.98 0.44 -5.56
N ALA A 109 12.55 1.43 -4.88
CA ALA A 109 11.80 2.53 -4.27
C ALA A 109 11.00 3.32 -5.33
N SER A 110 11.60 3.60 -6.49
CA SER A 110 10.92 4.30 -7.59
C SER A 110 9.80 3.45 -8.23
N SER A 111 10.01 2.15 -8.42
CA SER A 111 8.95 1.26 -8.93
C SER A 111 7.78 1.16 -7.95
N LEU A 112 8.06 1.13 -6.65
CA LEU A 112 7.03 1.12 -5.62
C LEU A 112 6.26 2.45 -5.55
N GLU A 113 6.96 3.58 -5.77
CA GLU A 113 6.33 4.89 -5.89
C GLU A 113 5.34 4.95 -7.07
N GLU A 114 5.74 4.42 -8.23
CA GLU A 114 4.87 4.34 -9.40
C GLU A 114 3.63 3.49 -9.12
N ALA A 115 3.80 2.35 -8.43
CA ALA A 115 2.69 1.49 -8.05
C ALA A 115 1.73 2.19 -7.06
N VAL A 116 2.26 2.90 -6.05
CA VAL A 116 1.46 3.72 -5.11
C VAL A 116 0.72 4.83 -5.84
N CYS A 117 1.39 5.55 -6.75
CA CYS A 117 0.77 6.60 -7.56
C CYS A 117 -0.34 6.05 -8.46
N SER A 118 -0.09 4.94 -9.15
CA SER A 118 -1.08 4.26 -10.00
C SER A 118 -2.29 3.80 -9.18
N PHE A 119 -2.06 3.19 -8.01
CA PHE A 119 -3.13 2.82 -7.08
C PHE A 119 -3.93 4.05 -6.65
N ASN A 120 -3.27 5.15 -6.31
CA ASN A 120 -3.94 6.37 -5.87
C ASN A 120 -4.77 7.02 -6.99
N VAL A 121 -4.25 7.07 -8.21
CA VAL A 121 -4.95 7.57 -9.40
C VAL A 121 -6.19 6.73 -9.70
N HIS A 122 -6.07 5.40 -9.63
CA HIS A 122 -7.18 4.48 -9.91
C HIS A 122 -8.38 4.69 -8.96
N HIS A 123 -8.12 5.04 -7.70
CA HIS A 123 -9.17 5.16 -6.68
C HIS A 123 -9.64 6.61 -6.45
N ASN A 124 -8.84 7.62 -6.80
CA ASN A 124 -9.19 9.04 -6.66
C ASN A 124 -9.68 9.70 -7.96
N MET A 125 -9.36 9.18 -9.15
CA MET A 125 -9.98 9.67 -10.37
C MET A 125 -11.45 9.24 -10.43
N SER A 126 -12.35 10.07 -9.89
CA SER A 126 -13.69 10.17 -10.49
C SER A 126 -13.49 10.59 -11.93
N MET A 127 -13.91 9.74 -12.88
CA MET A 127 -13.92 10.05 -14.29
C MET A 127 -14.47 11.47 -14.52
N PRO A 128 -13.91 12.27 -15.43
CA PRO A 128 -14.54 13.54 -15.80
C PRO A 128 -15.97 13.25 -16.23
N LYS A 129 -16.90 14.08 -15.72
CA LYS A 129 -18.35 14.05 -15.96
C LYS A 129 -18.72 14.38 -17.41
N THR A 130 -18.03 13.81 -18.39
CA THR A 130 -18.32 13.91 -19.81
C THR A 130 -18.97 12.62 -20.25
N THR A 131 -20.22 12.44 -19.85
CA THR A 131 -21.35 11.89 -20.62
C THR A 131 -22.42 11.55 -19.59
N LYS A 132 -23.57 12.21 -19.70
CA LYS A 132 -24.78 11.97 -18.90
C LYS A 132 -25.24 10.52 -19.09
N SER A 133 -24.67 9.59 -18.34
CA SER A 133 -25.20 8.25 -18.15
C SER A 133 -25.97 8.25 -16.84
N TYR A 134 -27.28 8.49 -16.94
CA TYR A 134 -28.25 8.58 -15.85
C TYR A 134 -28.44 7.27 -15.05
N LEU A 135 -27.50 6.32 -15.16
CA LEU A 135 -27.50 5.03 -14.46
C LEU A 135 -26.25 4.85 -13.57
N CYS A 136 -25.31 5.81 -13.57
CA CYS A 136 -24.05 5.71 -12.81
C CYS A 136 -23.98 6.68 -11.61
N GLU A 137 -25.10 7.23 -11.14
CA GLU A 137 -25.08 8.16 -10.00
C GLU A 137 -24.97 7.46 -8.63
N SER A 138 -25.07 6.12 -8.57
CA SER A 138 -25.14 5.36 -7.30
C SER A 138 -23.83 4.68 -6.87
N ARG A 139 -22.83 4.54 -7.76
CA ARG A 139 -21.58 3.81 -7.45
C ARG A 139 -20.50 4.66 -6.79
N GLU A 140 -20.50 5.98 -6.96
CA GLU A 140 -19.45 6.85 -6.44
C GLU A 140 -19.57 7.13 -4.93
N ASN A 141 -20.74 6.93 -4.32
CA ASN A 141 -20.99 7.24 -2.91
C ASN A 141 -21.24 6.01 -2.03
N THR A 142 -20.61 4.87 -2.34
CA THR A 142 -20.64 3.75 -1.39
C THR A 142 -19.61 4.02 -0.28
N PRO A 143 -19.90 3.67 0.99
CA PRO A 143 -18.92 3.79 2.07
C PRO A 143 -17.60 3.12 1.69
N HIS A 144 -17.69 1.94 1.09
CA HIS A 144 -16.55 1.24 0.53
C HIS A 144 -15.63 2.13 -0.34
N VAL A 145 -16.17 2.84 -1.33
CA VAL A 145 -15.34 3.65 -2.24
C VAL A 145 -14.64 4.77 -1.48
N GLN A 146 -15.32 5.37 -0.51
CA GLN A 146 -14.73 6.42 0.33
C GLN A 146 -13.64 5.85 1.25
N MET A 147 -13.83 4.65 1.81
CA MET A 147 -12.79 3.98 2.60
C MET A 147 -11.55 3.66 1.76
N VAL A 148 -11.71 3.17 0.53
CA VAL A 148 -10.55 2.90 -0.34
C VAL A 148 -9.81 4.17 -0.73
N ARG A 149 -10.52 5.29 -0.94
CA ARG A 149 -9.91 6.61 -1.15
C ARG A 149 -9.09 7.07 0.07
N ALA A 150 -9.63 6.88 1.27
CA ALA A 150 -8.91 7.16 2.50
C ALA A 150 -7.65 6.29 2.63
N LEU A 151 -7.76 4.99 2.33
CA LEU A 151 -6.65 4.04 2.34
C LEU A 151 -5.57 4.38 1.30
N SER A 152 -5.96 4.80 0.08
CA SER A 152 -5.01 5.15 -0.97
C SER A 152 -4.22 6.42 -0.64
N ALA A 153 -4.90 7.44 -0.12
CA ALA A 153 -4.26 8.68 0.31
C ALA A 153 -3.34 8.44 1.52
N ALA A 154 -3.77 7.63 2.49
CA ALA A 154 -2.94 7.25 3.64
C ALA A 154 -1.73 6.38 3.23
N LEU A 155 -1.88 5.52 2.22
CA LEU A 155 -0.77 4.74 1.67
C LEU A 155 0.31 5.64 1.06
N ALA A 156 -0.09 6.69 0.35
CA ALA A 156 0.86 7.69 -0.15
C ALA A 156 1.63 8.35 1.01
N ILE A 157 0.92 8.75 2.08
CA ILE A 157 1.57 9.30 3.27
C ILE A 157 2.61 8.33 3.84
N PHE A 158 2.20 7.06 4.02
CA PHE A 158 3.07 6.02 4.56
C PHE A 158 4.33 5.81 3.70
N PHE A 159 4.19 5.73 2.38
CA PHE A 159 5.32 5.60 1.45
C PHE A 159 6.30 6.78 1.56
N TYR A 160 5.79 8.01 1.37
CA TYR A 160 6.64 9.20 1.35
C TYR A 160 7.31 9.45 2.69
N ARG A 161 6.67 9.05 3.80
CA ARG A 161 7.27 9.16 5.13
C ARG A 161 8.34 8.10 5.36
N ARG A 162 8.07 6.82 5.07
CA ARG A 162 8.97 5.70 5.38
C ARG A 162 10.14 5.56 4.41
N ILE A 163 9.94 5.86 3.13
CA ILE A 163 10.94 5.64 2.08
C ILE A 163 11.65 6.92 1.69
N ARG A 164 10.91 8.03 1.53
CA ARG A 164 11.45 9.31 1.05
C ARG A 164 11.77 10.32 2.16
N ASN A 165 11.21 10.13 3.35
CA ASN A 165 11.34 11.03 4.51
C ASN A 165 11.03 12.51 4.16
N VAL A 166 9.99 12.76 3.34
CA VAL A 166 9.57 14.11 2.92
C VAL A 166 8.28 14.54 3.63
N ASN A 167 8.24 15.77 4.15
CA ASN A 167 7.10 16.26 4.94
C ASN A 167 6.14 17.17 4.15
N LEU A 168 6.61 17.83 3.08
CA LEU A 168 5.87 18.91 2.42
C LEU A 168 4.71 18.42 1.54
N ILE A 169 4.87 17.25 0.90
CA ILE A 169 3.86 16.67 -0.01
C ILE A 169 2.73 15.97 0.78
N LEU A 170 2.96 15.69 2.07
CA LEU A 170 2.04 14.90 2.90
C LEU A 170 0.76 15.64 3.25
N GLN A 171 0.78 16.98 3.36
CA GLN A 171 -0.38 17.72 3.87
C GLN A 171 -1.59 17.71 2.93
N GLU A 172 -1.38 17.59 1.63
CA GLU A 172 -2.45 17.40 0.65
C GLU A 172 -3.08 16.02 0.80
N SER A 173 -2.26 14.97 0.92
CA SER A 173 -2.74 13.62 1.20
C SER A 173 -3.49 13.53 2.53
N VAL A 174 -3.04 14.23 3.58
CA VAL A 174 -3.75 14.31 4.86
C VAL A 174 -5.14 14.94 4.69
N ASN A 175 -5.27 15.97 3.84
CA ASN A 175 -6.59 16.55 3.54
C ASN A 175 -7.50 15.54 2.82
N HIS A 176 -6.97 14.84 1.81
CA HIS A 176 -7.72 13.81 1.09
C HIS A 176 -8.20 12.69 2.03
N VAL A 177 -7.39 12.24 2.98
CA VAL A 177 -7.83 11.28 3.99
C VAL A 177 -8.98 11.86 4.83
N SER A 178 -8.86 13.11 5.28
CA SER A 178 -9.91 13.75 6.08
C SER A 178 -11.23 13.88 5.30
N GLU A 179 -11.19 14.24 4.03
CA GLU A 179 -12.37 14.38 3.18
C GLU A 179 -13.00 13.02 2.89
N ALA A 180 -12.19 12.02 2.57
CA ALA A 180 -12.65 10.66 2.30
C ALA A 180 -13.29 10.01 3.54
N LEU A 181 -12.72 10.18 4.73
CA LEU A 181 -13.30 9.68 5.98
C LEU A 181 -14.61 10.41 6.35
N TYR A 182 -14.71 11.71 6.06
CA TYR A 182 -15.96 12.44 6.25
C TYR A 182 -17.06 11.95 5.29
N ALA A 183 -16.73 11.77 4.00
CA ALA A 183 -17.64 11.22 3.02
C ALA A 183 -18.04 9.76 3.35
N PHE A 184 -17.13 9.00 3.93
CA PHE A 184 -17.37 7.66 4.43
C PHE A 184 -18.41 7.65 5.56
N ASP A 185 -18.24 8.50 6.58
CA ASP A 185 -19.19 8.64 7.69
C ASP A 185 -20.59 9.00 7.16
N LEU A 186 -20.69 9.96 6.25
CA LEU A 186 -21.97 10.34 5.62
C LEU A 186 -22.61 9.16 4.88
N ALA A 187 -21.83 8.42 4.08
CA ALA A 187 -22.33 7.29 3.32
C ALA A 187 -22.78 6.12 4.23
N LEU A 188 -22.17 5.95 5.41
CA LEU A 188 -22.61 4.98 6.42
C LEU A 188 -23.95 5.38 7.03
N GLU A 189 -24.09 6.65 7.41
CA GLU A 189 -25.32 7.21 8.00
C GLU A 189 -26.50 7.10 7.04
N GLU A 190 -26.32 7.43 5.76
CA GLU A 190 -27.33 7.29 4.71
C GLU A 190 -27.86 5.86 4.58
N ARG A 191 -27.02 4.86 4.86
CA ARG A 191 -27.32 3.42 4.67
C ARG A 191 -27.62 2.69 5.98
N ASN A 192 -27.61 3.40 7.10
CA ASN A 192 -27.75 2.84 8.45
C ASN A 192 -26.80 1.64 8.70
N LEU A 193 -25.57 1.74 8.19
CA LEU A 193 -24.54 0.73 8.36
C LEU A 193 -23.66 1.04 9.58
N LEU A 194 -23.23 -0.02 10.27
CA LEU A 194 -22.37 0.10 11.44
C LEU A 194 -20.89 0.01 11.08
N GLY A 195 -20.08 0.70 11.87
CA GLY A 195 -18.64 0.47 11.96
C GLY A 195 -17.80 1.40 11.08
N PRO A 196 -16.73 2.00 11.64
CA PRO A 196 -15.83 2.92 10.94
C PRO A 196 -14.89 2.21 9.92
N GLY A 197 -15.09 0.91 9.67
CA GLY A 197 -14.12 0.08 8.95
C GLY A 197 -12.81 -0.03 9.73
N THR A 198 -11.71 0.43 9.15
CA THR A 198 -10.37 0.42 9.76
C THR A 198 -9.96 1.82 10.22
N ALA A 199 -9.34 1.91 11.41
CA ALA A 199 -8.79 3.15 11.96
C ALA A 199 -7.47 3.59 11.29
N TRP A 200 -6.87 2.72 10.46
CA TRP A 200 -5.52 2.92 9.93
C TRP A 200 -5.33 4.23 9.14
N PRO A 201 -6.22 4.63 8.22
CA PRO A 201 -6.08 5.89 7.50
C PRO A 201 -6.08 7.10 8.44
N ALA A 202 -6.98 7.13 9.43
CA ALA A 202 -7.09 8.20 10.40
C ALA A 202 -5.84 8.30 11.28
N PHE A 203 -5.29 7.16 11.70
CA PHE A 203 -4.03 7.11 12.46
C PHE A 203 -2.86 7.68 11.66
N ILE A 204 -2.65 7.20 10.43
CA ILE A 204 -1.53 7.61 9.58
C ILE A 204 -1.61 9.11 9.26
N ALA A 205 -2.79 9.60 8.85
CA ALA A 205 -2.95 11.01 8.51
C ALA A 205 -2.90 11.93 9.75
N GLY A 206 -3.41 11.46 10.90
CA GLY A 206 -3.34 12.19 12.17
C GLY A 206 -1.92 12.35 12.68
N ALA A 207 -1.08 11.32 12.56
CA ALA A 207 0.33 11.36 12.96
C ALA A 207 1.17 12.37 12.15
N GLU A 208 0.78 12.62 10.90
CA GLU A 208 1.50 13.51 9.97
C GLU A 208 0.84 14.90 9.82
N ALA A 209 -0.26 15.17 10.53
CA ALA A 209 -0.93 16.46 10.48
C ALA A 209 -0.07 17.56 11.17
N ILE A 210 0.39 18.55 10.40
CA ILE A 210 1.21 19.66 10.94
C ILE A 210 0.37 20.62 11.77
N ILE A 211 -0.90 20.84 11.37
CA ILE A 211 -1.80 21.77 12.05
C ILE A 211 -2.55 21.03 13.14
N LYS A 212 -2.43 21.49 14.39
CA LYS A 212 -3.08 20.90 15.57
C LYS A 212 -4.59 20.67 15.37
N GLN A 213 -5.29 21.69 14.84
CA GLN A 213 -6.73 21.60 14.53
C GLN A 213 -7.06 20.45 13.58
N ARG A 214 -6.16 20.09 12.66
CA ARG A 214 -6.35 18.98 11.73
C ARG A 214 -6.12 17.64 12.42
N GLY A 215 -5.11 17.55 13.29
CA GLY A 215 -4.92 16.39 14.17
C GLY A 215 -6.15 16.13 15.06
N ASP A 216 -6.70 17.18 15.66
CA ASP A 216 -7.90 17.10 16.51
C ASP A 216 -9.11 16.51 15.76
N ARG A 217 -9.24 16.75 14.44
CA ARG A 217 -10.30 16.14 13.62
C ARG A 217 -10.15 14.63 13.50
N PHE A 218 -8.93 14.13 13.35
CA PHE A 218 -8.68 12.69 13.30
C PHE A 218 -8.87 12.03 14.66
N THR A 219 -8.43 12.68 15.74
CA THR A 219 -8.71 12.22 17.11
C THR A 219 -10.21 12.14 17.37
N ALA A 220 -10.97 13.20 17.06
CA ALA A 220 -12.42 13.19 17.21
C ALA A 220 -13.10 12.13 16.33
N TRP A 221 -12.56 11.84 15.13
CA TRP A 221 -13.06 10.75 14.29
C TRP A 221 -12.80 9.39 14.93
N LEU A 222 -11.60 9.15 15.46
CA LEU A 222 -11.22 7.92 16.17
C LEU A 222 -12.06 7.70 17.44
N ASP A 223 -12.33 8.76 18.20
CA ASP A 223 -13.17 8.68 19.42
C ASP A 223 -14.62 8.29 19.08
N ARG A 224 -15.17 8.86 17.99
CA ARG A 224 -16.50 8.47 17.48
C ARG A 224 -16.51 7.03 16.99
N ALA A 225 -15.49 6.65 16.23
CA ALA A 225 -15.28 5.30 15.73
C ALA A 225 -15.26 4.28 16.88
N PHE A 226 -14.47 4.54 17.92
CA PHE A 226 -14.38 3.72 19.13
C PHE A 226 -15.72 3.61 19.85
N SER A 227 -16.43 4.73 20.03
CA SER A 227 -17.75 4.76 20.69
C SER A 227 -18.82 3.96 19.94
N LYS A 228 -18.68 3.80 18.62
CA LYS A 228 -19.62 3.03 17.77
C LYS A 228 -19.26 1.54 17.68
N SER A 229 -18.02 1.15 17.97
CA SER A 229 -17.53 -0.23 17.86
C SER A 229 -17.32 -0.95 19.21
N GLY A 230 -17.45 -0.22 20.32
CA GLY A 230 -17.29 -0.71 21.69
C GLY A 230 -18.55 -1.32 22.30
#